data_AF-A0A1W2F9M7-F1
#
_entry.id   AF-A0A1W2F9M7-F1
#
_cell.length_a   1.000
_cell.length_b   1.000
_cell.length_c   1.000
_cell.angle_alpha   90.00
_cell.angle_beta   90.00
_cell.angle_gamma   90.00
#
_symmetry.space_group_name_H-M   'P 1'
#
loop_
_entity.id
_entity.type
_entity.pdbx_description
1 polymer ?
#
loop_
_entity_poly.entity_id
_entity_poly.type
_entity_poly.pdbx_seq_one_letter_code
_entity_poly.pdbx_strand_id
1 'polypeptide(L)' 'MATMQKVKPCPECGNADLVIYKYDNGWQHVECDDCHYLGPGCGNKIEAVRQHNARCATTPPTREAI' A
#
# COMPACT_ATOMS: atom_id res chain seq x y z
N MET A 1 -5.40 11.49 19.47
CA MET A 1 -6.07 10.84 18.32
C MET A 1 -4.99 10.51 17.30
N ALA A 2 -4.83 9.24 16.90
CA ALA A 2 -3.78 8.86 15.97
C ALA A 2 -4.07 9.50 14.59
N THR A 3 -3.19 10.38 14.13
CA THR A 3 -3.27 10.97 12.79
C THR A 3 -3.01 9.86 11.78
N MET A 4 -3.99 9.63 10.90
CA MET A 4 -3.88 8.62 9.84
C MET A 4 -2.74 9.05 8.90
N GLN A 5 -1.69 8.24 8.80
CA GLN A 5 -0.58 8.50 7.89
C GLN A 5 -1.09 8.47 6.44
N LYS A 6 -0.59 9.36 5.59
CA LYS A 6 -0.90 9.33 4.16
C LYS A 6 -0.30 8.05 3.55
N VAL A 7 -1.05 7.43 2.65
CA VAL A 7 -0.59 6.27 1.88
C VAL A 7 0.49 6.74 0.91
N LYS A 8 1.66 6.10 0.92
CA LYS A 8 2.72 6.34 -0.07
C LYS A 8 2.32 5.74 -1.43
N PRO A 9 2.84 6.27 -2.55
CA PRO A 9 2.59 5.69 -3.87
C PRO A 9 3.00 4.23 -3.95
N CYS A 10 2.43 3.51 -4.91
CA CYS A 10 2.67 2.11 -5.17
C CYS A 10 4.17 1.88 -5.38
N PRO A 11 4.78 0.90 -4.70
CA PRO A 11 6.21 0.63 -4.87
C PRO A 11 6.56 0.07 -6.26
N GLU A 12 5.58 -0.49 -6.99
CA GLU A 12 5.82 -1.12 -8.29
C GLU A 12 5.65 -0.13 -9.46
N CYS A 13 4.46 0.49 -9.58
CA CYS A 13 4.18 1.40 -10.69
C CYS A 13 4.36 2.89 -10.33
N GLY A 14 4.51 3.22 -9.04
CA GLY A 14 4.58 4.60 -8.57
C GLY A 14 3.24 5.35 -8.55
N ASN A 15 2.11 4.68 -8.81
CA ASN A 15 0.79 5.31 -8.77
C ASN A 15 0.47 5.79 -7.34
N ALA A 16 -0.02 7.02 -7.20
CA ALA A 16 -0.42 7.58 -5.90
C ALA A 16 -1.85 7.18 -5.50
N ASP A 17 -2.65 6.69 -6.45
CA ASP A 17 -4.02 6.24 -6.21
C ASP A 17 -4.01 4.77 -5.78
N LEU A 18 -3.98 4.56 -4.46
CA LEU A 18 -4.14 3.22 -3.86
C LEU A 18 -5.42 3.17 -3.05
N VAL A 19 -6.13 2.07 -3.22
CA VAL A 19 -7.40 1.79 -2.56
C VAL A 19 -7.16 0.81 -1.42
N ILE A 20 -7.85 1.02 -0.30
CA ILE A 20 -7.81 0.09 0.82
C ILE A 20 -9.04 -0.81 0.76
N TYR A 21 -8.87 -2.04 0.29
CA TYR A 21 -9.94 -3.02 0.30
C TYR A 21 -10.03 -3.73 1.65
N LYS A 22 -11.25 -4.05 2.08
CA LYS A 22 -11.54 -4.85 3.26
C LYS A 22 -12.23 -6.12 2.81
N TYR A 23 -11.67 -7.26 3.21
CA TYR A 23 -12.23 -8.57 2.93
C TYR A 23 -13.06 -9.09 4.12
N ASP A 24 -13.97 -10.04 3.86
CA ASP A 24 -14.87 -10.63 4.85
C ASP A 24 -14.13 -11.36 5.99
N ASN A 25 -12.90 -11.81 5.77
CA ASN A 25 -12.02 -12.38 6.79
C ASN A 25 -11.49 -11.33 7.81
N GLY A 26 -11.88 -10.07 7.66
CA GLY A 26 -11.46 -8.96 8.51
C GLY A 26 -10.11 -8.36 8.12
N TRP A 27 -9.47 -8.84 7.05
CA TRP A 27 -8.20 -8.30 6.57
C TRP A 27 -8.43 -7.09 5.68
N GLN A 28 -7.51 -6.14 5.78
CA GLN A 28 -7.48 -4.93 5.00
C GLN A 28 -6.13 -4.86 4.27
N HIS A 29 -6.19 -4.63 2.96
CA HIS A 29 -5.03 -4.55 2.09
C HIS A 29 -4.99 -3.18 1.43
N VAL A 30 -3.78 -2.62 1.26
CA VAL A 30 -3.55 -1.47 0.38
C VAL A 30 -3.25 -2.02 -1.01
N GLU A 31 -4.09 -1.72 -1.97
CA GLU A 31 -3.98 -2.27 -3.33
C GLU A 31 -3.88 -1.14 -4.35
N CYS A 32 -3.26 -1.45 -5.50
CA CYS A 32 -3.20 -0.54 -6.63
C CYS A 32 -3.94 -1.16 -7.81
N ASP A 33 -5.01 -0.51 -8.28
CA ASP A 33 -5.80 -1.00 -9.41
C ASP A 33 -5.05 -0.96 -10.75
N ASP A 34 -4.03 -0.11 -10.89
CA ASP A 34 -3.25 0.02 -12.13
C ASP A 34 -2.35 -1.20 -12.39
N CYS A 35 -1.61 -1.65 -11.38
CA CYS A 35 -0.65 -2.74 -11.51
C CYS A 35 -1.06 -4.00 -10.74
N HIS A 36 -2.29 -4.01 -10.19
CA HIS A 36 -2.81 -5.06 -9.32
C HIS A 36 -1.87 -5.40 -8.15
N TYR A 37 -1.16 -4.39 -7.63
CA TYR A 37 -0.30 -4.56 -6.47
C TYR A 37 -1.16 -4.92 -5.27
N LEU A 38 -0.82 -6.01 -4.58
CA LEU A 38 -1.48 -6.44 -3.36
C LEU A 38 -0.57 -6.21 -2.15
N GLY A 39 -0.94 -5.22 -1.35
CA GLY A 39 -0.22 -4.88 -0.13
C GLY A 39 -0.43 -5.90 0.99
N PRO A 40 0.28 -5.74 2.12
CA PRO A 40 0.17 -6.63 3.28
C PRO A 40 -1.23 -6.61 3.89
N GLY A 41 -1.74 -7.79 4.24
CA GLY A 41 -3.04 -7.94 4.90
C GLY A 41 -2.94 -7.67 6.39
N CYS A 42 -3.71 -6.70 6.88
CA CYS A 42 -3.74 -6.33 8.29
C CYS A 42 -5.18 -6.30 8.83
N GLY A 43 -5.36 -6.58 10.13
CA GLY A 43 -6.69 -6.50 10.77
C GLY A 43 -7.24 -5.07 10.90
N ASN A 44 -6.46 -4.05 10.57
CA ASN A 44 -6.92 -2.66 10.56
C ASN A 44 -6.24 -1.83 9.45
N LYS A 45 -6.91 -0.78 9.00
CA LYS A 45 -6.46 0.10 7.90
C LYS A 45 -5.17 0.85 8.21
N ILE A 46 -4.95 1.23 9.47
CA ILE A 46 -3.79 2.03 9.87
C ILE A 46 -2.51 1.19 9.73
N GLU A 47 -2.59 -0.07 10.17
CA GLU A 47 -1.50 -1.04 10.08
C GLU A 47 -1.24 -1.43 8.63
N ALA A 48 -2.28 -1.60 7.81
CA ALA A 48 -2.14 -1.85 6.37
C ALA A 48 -1.34 -0.73 5.70
N VAL A 49 -1.69 0.54 5.97
CA VAL A 49 -0.96 1.71 5.47
C VAL A 49 0.46 1.77 6.03
N ARG A 50 0.65 1.47 7.31
CA ARG A 50 1.97 1.48 7.96
C ARG A 50 2.91 0.46 7.32
N GLN A 51 2.45 -0.79 7.12
CA GLN A 51 3.24 -1.85 6.52
C GLN A 51 3.53 -1.55 5.05
N HIS A 52 2.54 -1.06 4.29
CA HIS A 52 2.74 -0.56 2.92
C HIS A 52 3.83 0.51 2.86
N ASN A 53 3.71 1.55 3.70
CA ASN A 53 4.65 2.67 3.75
C ASN A 53 6.08 2.24 4.15
N ALA A 54 6.20 1.19 4.96
CA ALA A 54 7.47 0.57 5.32
C ALA A 54 8.10 -0.16 4.12
N ARG A 55 7.31 -0.90 3.32
CA ARG A 55 7.79 -1.57 2.09
C ARG A 55 8.23 -0.57 1.01
N CYS A 56 7.54 0.55 0.88
CA CYS A 56 7.97 1.66 0.03
C CYS A 56 9.26 2.34 0.53
N ALA A 57 9.62 2.21 1.81
CA ALA A 57 10.88 2.76 2.32
C ALA A 57 12.08 1.84 1.98
N THR A 58 11.85 0.54 1.81
CA THR A 58 12.90 -0.46 1.52
C THR A 58 13.07 -0.75 0.03
N THR A 59 12.12 -0.38 -0.82
CA THR A 59 12.15 -0.67 -2.27
C THR A 59 12.30 0.65 -3.02
N PRO A 60 13.44 0.95 -3.67
CA PRO A 60 13.50 2.08 -4.59
C PRO A 60 12.52 1.81 -5.76
N PRO A 61 11.80 2.83 -6.27
CA PRO A 61 10.95 2.66 -7.43
C PRO A 61 11.84 2.19 -8.59
N THR A 62 11.56 1.00 -9.13
CA THR A 62 12.30 0.46 -10.27
C THR A 62 11.91 1.24 -11.53
N ARG A 63 12.33 2.50 -11.65
CA ARG A 63 12.33 3.26 -12.91
C ARG A 63 13.68 3.11 -13.58
N GLU A 64 14.07 1.87 -13.86
CA GLU A 64 15.17 1.55 -14.76
C GLU A 64 14.65 0.59 -15.84
N ALA A 65 14.09 1.17 -16.89
CA ALA A 65 14.05 0.57 -18.20
C ALA A 65 14.35 1.67 -19.23
N ILE A 66 15.66 1.75 -19.54
CA ILE A 66 16.32 2.35 -20.71
C ILE A 66 16.48 3.88 -20.70
#